data_AF-A0A1H8ULR4-F1
#
_entry.id   AF-A0A1H8ULR4-F1
#
_cell.length_a   1.000
_cell.length_b   1.000
_cell.length_c   1.000
_cell.angle_alpha   90.00
_cell.angle_beta   90.00
_cell.angle_gamma   90.00
#
_symmetry.space_group_name_H-M   'P 1'
#
loop_
_entity.id
_entity.type
_entity.pdbx_description
1 polymer ?
#
loop_
_entity_poly.entity_id
_entity_poly.type
_entity_poly.pdbx_seq_one_letter_code
_entity_poly.pdbx_strand_id
1 'polypeptide(L)'
;MKITTCIILLISSLAFSYNKDLHKDKKNFIKKTDKNVSDEPETISIINLIASPEKYDRKKVRVIGYLTLYFESSVLYLHKVDFDNMITKNGIWVDVPRAGLDSLKSYNKHYVIMDGTFDSQRKGHMDMNSGNIKNITRLDLWPPK
;
A
#
# COMPACT_ATOMS: atom_id res chain seq x y z
N MET A 1 -3.15 -50.41 44.70
CA MET A 1 -3.55 -48.99 44.63
C MET A 1 -2.32 -48.10 44.38
N LYS A 2 -1.72 -48.12 43.16
CA LYS A 2 -0.57 -47.26 42.79
C LYS A 2 -0.46 -46.92 41.28
N ILE A 3 -1.32 -47.47 40.41
CA ILE A 3 -1.17 -47.36 38.94
C ILE A 3 -1.86 -46.09 38.39
N THR A 4 -2.95 -45.63 39.00
CA THR A 4 -3.72 -44.48 38.51
C THR A 4 -2.97 -43.14 38.66
N THR A 5 -2.10 -43.00 39.66
CA THR A 5 -1.34 -41.77 39.91
C THR A 5 -0.27 -41.51 38.84
N CYS A 6 0.33 -42.55 38.27
CA CYS A 6 1.35 -42.40 37.22
C CYS A 6 0.77 -41.92 35.88
N ILE A 7 -0.47 -42.31 35.54
CA ILE A 7 -1.12 -41.91 34.28
C ILE A 7 -1.52 -40.43 34.31
N ILE A 8 -1.96 -39.92 35.45
CA ILE A 8 -2.34 -38.50 35.60
C ILE A 8 -1.12 -37.57 35.48
N LEU A 9 0.06 -38.00 35.96
CA LEU A 9 1.31 -37.24 35.85
C LEU A 9 1.83 -37.17 34.41
N LEU A 10 1.61 -38.21 33.59
CA LEU A 10 2.00 -38.19 32.18
C LEU A 10 1.16 -37.19 31.38
N ILE A 11 -0.16 -37.14 31.59
CA ILE A 11 -1.06 -36.24 30.85
C ILE A 11 -0.79 -34.77 31.20
N SER A 12 -0.50 -34.45 32.47
CA SER A 12 -0.20 -33.07 32.88
C SER A 12 1.13 -32.56 32.31
N SER A 13 2.12 -33.43 32.18
CA SER A 13 3.42 -33.08 31.58
C SER A 13 3.31 -32.75 30.08
N LEU A 14 2.49 -33.51 29.32
CA LEU A 14 2.21 -33.22 27.92
C LEU A 14 1.45 -31.90 27.73
N ALA A 15 0.42 -31.66 28.55
CA ALA A 15 -0.36 -30.42 28.49
C ALA A 15 0.47 -29.17 28.83
N PHE A 16 1.44 -29.31 29.74
CA PHE A 16 2.34 -28.23 30.11
C PHE A 16 3.39 -27.91 29.03
N SER A 17 3.93 -28.94 28.36
CA SER A 17 4.85 -28.76 27.23
C SER A 17 4.17 -28.05 26.06
N TYR A 18 2.97 -28.50 25.69
CA TYR A 18 2.18 -27.91 24.59
C TYR A 18 1.86 -26.42 24.81
N ASN A 19 1.50 -26.02 26.04
CA ASN A 19 1.24 -24.63 26.36
C ASN A 19 2.48 -23.73 26.27
N LYS A 20 3.67 -24.25 26.61
CA LYS A 20 4.92 -23.48 26.49
C LYS A 20 5.26 -23.17 25.03
N ASP A 21 5.02 -24.11 24.12
CA ASP A 21 5.30 -23.92 22.69
C ASP A 21 4.36 -22.88 22.05
N LEU A 22 3.05 -22.95 22.36
CA LEU A 22 2.06 -21.94 21.93
C LEU A 22 2.42 -20.52 22.42
N HIS A 23 2.87 -20.38 23.66
CA HIS A 23 3.31 -19.09 24.19
C HIS A 23 4.59 -18.58 23.52
N LYS A 24 5.51 -19.47 23.16
CA LYS A 24 6.74 -19.12 22.45
C LYS A 24 6.46 -18.68 21.02
N ASP A 25 5.56 -19.36 20.32
CA ASP A 25 5.15 -19.01 18.95
C ASP A 25 4.39 -17.69 18.88
N LYS A 26 3.45 -17.45 19.82
CA LYS A 26 2.79 -16.14 19.95
C LYS A 26 3.79 -15.03 20.26
N LYS A 27 4.74 -15.27 21.16
CA LYS A 27 5.77 -14.27 21.52
C LYS A 27 6.69 -13.98 20.34
N ASN A 28 7.03 -14.98 19.52
CA ASN A 28 7.83 -14.79 18.31
C ASN A 28 7.05 -14.09 17.20
N PHE A 29 5.74 -14.36 17.06
CA PHE A 29 4.86 -13.67 16.13
C PHE A 29 4.72 -12.19 16.50
N ILE A 30 4.42 -11.89 17.76
CA ILE A 30 4.31 -10.52 18.29
C ILE A 30 5.67 -9.79 18.21
N LYS A 31 6.78 -10.48 18.49
CA LYS A 31 8.13 -9.90 18.40
C LYS A 31 8.61 -9.68 16.96
N LYS A 32 7.99 -10.36 15.97
CA LYS A 32 8.31 -10.18 14.54
C LYS A 32 7.56 -9.00 13.91
N THR A 33 6.43 -8.59 14.49
CA THR A 33 5.63 -7.44 14.01
C THR A 33 6.13 -6.07 14.47
N ASP A 34 6.98 -6.01 15.50
CA ASP A 34 7.49 -4.73 16.06
C ASP A 34 8.94 -4.45 15.67
N LYS A 35 9.27 -4.58 14.38
CA LYS A 35 10.57 -4.18 13.85
C LYS A 35 10.39 -2.94 12.95
N ASN A 36 10.30 -1.76 13.59
CA ASN A 36 10.41 -0.42 13.00
C ASN A 36 9.88 -0.32 11.55
N VAL A 37 8.56 -0.29 11.39
CA VAL A 37 7.98 0.25 10.15
C VAL A 37 8.26 1.75 10.20
N SER A 38 9.28 2.22 9.48
CA SER A 38 9.45 3.64 9.25
C SER A 38 8.15 4.16 8.65
N ASP A 39 7.60 5.25 9.20
CA ASP A 39 6.40 5.89 8.67
C ASP A 39 6.61 6.56 7.29
N GLU A 40 7.86 6.52 6.82
CA GLU A 40 8.31 7.01 5.53
C GLU A 40 7.71 6.21 4.37
N PRO A 41 7.17 6.89 3.35
CA PRO A 41 6.69 6.24 2.14
C PRO A 41 7.80 5.48 1.40
N GLU A 42 7.52 4.24 0.99
CA GLU A 42 8.43 3.42 0.18
C GLU A 42 8.47 3.97 -1.25
N THR A 43 9.67 4.22 -1.82
CA THR A 43 9.79 4.67 -3.21
C THR A 43 9.60 3.52 -4.18
N ILE A 44 8.53 3.58 -4.99
CA ILE A 44 8.07 2.48 -5.84
C ILE A 44 7.81 3.00 -7.26
N SER A 45 8.08 2.18 -8.28
CA SER A 45 7.70 2.50 -9.65
C SER A 45 6.20 2.25 -9.86
N ILE A 46 5.56 3.02 -10.74
CA ILE A 46 4.17 2.78 -11.13
C ILE A 46 3.99 1.34 -11.69
N ILE A 47 5.00 0.82 -12.41
CA ILE A 47 5.01 -0.55 -12.93
C ILE A 47 4.84 -1.58 -11.80
N ASN A 48 5.53 -1.42 -10.67
CA ASN A 48 5.41 -2.35 -9.53
C ASN A 48 4.02 -2.30 -8.90
N LEU A 49 3.38 -1.12 -8.84
CA LEU A 49 2.01 -1.00 -8.35
C LEU A 49 1.01 -1.70 -9.28
N ILE A 50 1.25 -1.66 -10.59
CA ILE A 50 0.41 -2.33 -11.60
C ILE A 50 0.64 -3.85 -11.60
N ALA A 51 1.90 -4.28 -11.59
CA ALA A 51 2.27 -5.68 -11.77
C ALA A 51 2.14 -6.51 -10.49
N SER A 52 2.15 -5.88 -9.32
CA SER A 52 2.06 -6.56 -8.02
C SER A 52 1.23 -5.76 -7.00
N PRO A 53 -0.03 -5.40 -7.33
CA PRO A 53 -0.84 -4.47 -6.54
C PRO A 53 -1.08 -4.97 -5.10
N GLU A 54 -1.33 -6.26 -4.92
CA GLU A 54 -1.55 -6.91 -3.62
C GLU A 54 -0.38 -6.70 -2.64
N LYS A 55 0.86 -6.61 -3.16
CA LYS A 55 2.06 -6.38 -2.35
C LYS A 55 2.09 -4.98 -1.73
N TYR A 56 1.43 -4.03 -2.36
CA TYR A 56 1.46 -2.61 -2.00
C TYR A 56 0.13 -2.10 -1.45
N ASP A 57 -0.90 -2.94 -1.40
CA ASP A 57 -2.21 -2.57 -0.90
C ASP A 57 -2.12 -1.96 0.51
N ARG A 58 -2.73 -0.78 0.66
CA ARG A 58 -2.77 0.03 1.89
C ARG A 58 -1.40 0.49 2.42
N LYS A 59 -0.33 0.39 1.63
CA LYS A 59 0.99 0.90 2.01
C LYS A 59 1.17 2.37 1.62
N LYS A 60 2.01 3.07 2.40
CA LYS A 60 2.51 4.39 2.04
C LYS A 60 3.55 4.24 0.92
N VAL A 61 3.33 4.93 -0.19
CA VAL A 61 4.17 4.86 -1.38
C VAL A 61 4.58 6.27 -1.82
N ARG A 62 5.79 6.36 -2.38
CA ARG A 62 6.33 7.51 -3.09
C ARG A 62 6.52 7.11 -4.54
N VAL A 63 5.86 7.80 -5.45
CA VAL A 63 5.86 7.48 -6.89
C VAL A 63 6.17 8.71 -7.71
N ILE A 64 6.80 8.49 -8.87
CA ILE A 64 7.00 9.51 -9.89
C ILE A 64 6.17 9.13 -11.11
N GLY A 65 5.45 10.09 -11.68
CA GLY A 65 4.62 9.89 -12.87
C GLY A 65 4.13 11.18 -13.48
N TYR A 66 3.43 11.07 -14.61
CA TYR A 66 2.83 12.20 -15.32
C TYR A 66 1.40 12.45 -14.81
N LEU A 67 1.20 13.53 -14.07
CA LEU A 67 -0.08 13.85 -13.43
C LEU A 67 -1.01 14.55 -14.40
N THR A 68 -2.26 14.11 -14.42
CA THR A 68 -3.36 14.81 -15.08
C THR A 68 -4.52 15.00 -14.11
N LEU A 69 -5.09 16.20 -14.13
CA LEU A 69 -6.18 16.61 -13.24
C LEU A 69 -7.36 17.07 -14.09
N TYR A 70 -8.49 16.39 -13.95
CA TYR A 70 -9.78 16.75 -14.54
C TYR A 70 -10.90 16.67 -13.49
N PHE A 71 -12.03 17.33 -13.78
CA PHE A 71 -13.18 17.42 -12.87
C PHE A 71 -13.67 16.05 -12.38
N GLU A 72 -13.67 15.05 -13.27
CA GLU A 72 -14.15 13.69 -12.96
C GLU A 72 -13.03 12.65 -12.92
N SER A 73 -11.80 12.99 -13.31
CA SER A 73 -10.72 12.00 -13.41
C SER A 73 -9.36 12.64 -13.17
N SER A 74 -8.73 12.29 -12.05
CA SER A 74 -7.34 12.61 -11.79
C SER A 74 -6.52 11.34 -11.84
N VAL A 75 -5.48 11.31 -12.69
CA VAL A 75 -4.71 10.10 -12.99
C VAL A 75 -3.24 10.44 -13.07
N LEU A 76 -2.43 9.60 -12.42
CA LEU A 76 -0.98 9.59 -12.50
C LEU A 76 -0.56 8.48 -13.46
N TYR A 77 -0.10 8.86 -14.66
CA TYR A 77 0.37 7.94 -15.69
C TYR A 77 1.84 7.60 -15.53
N LEU A 78 2.25 6.42 -16.01
CA LEU A 78 3.65 6.03 -16.13
C LEU A 78 4.43 7.05 -16.97
N HIS A 79 3.94 7.39 -18.16
CA HIS A 79 4.50 8.43 -19.03
C HIS A 79 3.43 9.30 -19.69
N LYS A 80 3.86 10.48 -20.18
CA LYS A 80 3.02 11.37 -20.98
C LYS A 80 2.38 10.66 -22.19
N VAL A 81 3.13 9.76 -22.85
CA VAL A 81 2.63 9.03 -24.02
C VAL A 81 1.45 8.09 -23.66
N ASP A 82 1.40 7.57 -22.44
CA ASP A 82 0.29 6.75 -21.97
C ASP A 82 -0.98 7.59 -21.82
N PHE A 83 -0.84 8.82 -21.32
CA PHE A 83 -1.94 9.78 -21.31
C PHE A 83 -2.37 10.17 -22.73
N ASP A 84 -1.42 10.52 -23.60
CA ASP A 84 -1.71 10.97 -24.97
C ASP A 84 -2.47 9.89 -25.78
N ASN A 85 -2.21 8.61 -25.51
CA ASN A 85 -2.84 7.47 -26.17
C ASN A 85 -3.97 6.83 -25.33
N MET A 86 -4.37 7.45 -24.23
CA MET A 86 -5.42 6.96 -23.32
C MET A 86 -5.22 5.53 -22.81
N ILE A 87 -3.97 5.13 -22.56
CA ILE A 87 -3.61 3.81 -22.01
C ILE A 87 -3.84 3.83 -20.50
N THR A 88 -5.11 3.83 -20.08
CA THR A 88 -5.50 4.01 -18.67
C THR A 88 -4.98 2.92 -17.74
N LYS A 89 -4.67 1.72 -18.25
CA LYS A 89 -4.05 0.65 -17.47
C LYS A 89 -2.59 0.92 -17.08
N ASN A 90 -1.95 1.89 -17.73
CA ASN A 90 -0.66 2.45 -17.31
C ASN A 90 -0.82 3.64 -16.35
N GLY A 91 -2.05 3.92 -15.91
CA GLY A 91 -2.39 4.97 -14.97
C GLY A 91 -2.84 4.43 -13.61
N ILE A 92 -2.62 5.24 -12.58
CA ILE A 92 -3.13 5.07 -11.23
C ILE A 92 -4.06 6.25 -10.94
N TRP A 93 -5.27 5.97 -10.46
CA TRP A 93 -6.19 7.03 -10.05
C TRP A 93 -5.60 7.83 -8.88
N VAL A 94 -5.88 9.12 -8.85
CA VAL A 94 -5.47 10.01 -7.75
C VAL A 94 -6.73 10.55 -7.09
N ASP A 95 -6.93 10.20 -5.81
CA ASP A 95 -8.07 10.65 -5.02
C ASP A 95 -7.78 12.04 -4.44
N VAL A 96 -8.06 13.07 -5.23
CA VAL A 96 -7.96 14.48 -4.83
C VAL A 96 -9.35 15.09 -4.66
N PRO A 97 -9.64 15.76 -3.52
CA PRO A 97 -10.92 16.42 -3.31
C PRO A 97 -11.18 17.52 -4.36
N ARG A 98 -12.42 17.63 -4.82
CA ARG A 98 -12.84 18.65 -5.80
C ARG A 98 -12.45 20.07 -5.39
N ALA A 99 -12.63 20.42 -4.11
CA ALA A 99 -12.30 21.73 -3.57
C ALA A 99 -10.80 22.08 -3.64
N GLY A 100 -9.92 21.08 -3.82
CA GLY A 100 -8.49 21.26 -3.96
C GLY A 100 -7.99 21.34 -5.41
N LEU A 101 -8.81 21.10 -6.43
CA LEU A 101 -8.32 21.03 -7.81
C LEU A 101 -7.70 22.34 -8.30
N ASP A 102 -8.24 23.48 -7.88
CA ASP A 102 -7.73 24.79 -8.30
C ASP A 102 -6.31 25.07 -7.78
N SER A 103 -5.99 24.65 -6.56
CA SER A 103 -4.64 24.81 -5.99
C SER A 103 -3.60 23.86 -6.59
N LEU A 104 -4.06 22.83 -7.31
CA LEU A 104 -3.20 21.82 -7.92
C LEU A 104 -2.94 22.06 -9.42
N LYS A 105 -3.51 23.12 -10.01
CA LYS A 105 -3.37 23.43 -11.44
C LYS A 105 -1.92 23.51 -11.92
N SER A 106 -1.00 23.97 -11.09
CA SER A 106 0.44 24.06 -11.41
C SER A 106 1.11 22.70 -11.61
N TYR A 107 0.54 21.61 -11.10
CA TYR A 107 1.03 20.25 -11.25
C TYR A 107 0.36 19.48 -12.41
N ASN A 108 -0.75 20.01 -12.94
CA ASN A 108 -1.47 19.36 -14.02
C ASN A 108 -0.59 19.30 -15.29
N LYS A 109 -0.58 18.15 -15.97
CA LYS A 109 0.20 17.89 -17.18
C LYS A 109 1.72 18.04 -16.99
N HIS A 110 2.21 17.72 -15.79
CA HIS A 110 3.63 17.69 -15.46
C HIS A 110 4.01 16.34 -14.87
N TYR A 111 5.30 16.02 -14.95
CA TYR A 111 5.85 14.97 -14.10
C TYR A 111 5.90 15.48 -12.67
N VAL A 112 5.50 14.62 -11.74
CA VAL A 112 5.45 14.91 -10.31
C VAL A 112 6.04 13.77 -9.51
N ILE A 113 6.47 14.09 -8.30
CA ILE A 113 6.67 13.11 -7.24
C ILE A 113 5.53 13.24 -6.23
N MET A 114 4.94 12.11 -5.87
CA MET A 114 3.73 12.05 -5.03
C MET A 114 3.89 11.02 -3.93
N ASP A 115 3.57 11.42 -2.70
CA ASP A 115 3.43 10.50 -1.57
C ASP A 115 1.96 10.32 -1.23
N GLY A 116 1.56 9.08 -0.96
CA GLY A 116 0.20 8.76 -0.52
C GLY A 116 0.05 7.30 -0.13
N THR A 117 -1.18 6.87 0.09
CA THR A 117 -1.52 5.46 0.36
C THR A 117 -2.05 4.80 -0.89
N PHE A 118 -1.40 3.71 -1.33
CA PHE A 118 -1.89 2.92 -2.45
C PHE A 118 -3.08 2.05 -2.03
N ASP A 119 -4.08 1.94 -2.90
CA ASP A 119 -5.28 1.13 -2.75
C ASP A 119 -5.47 0.33 -4.04
N SER A 120 -5.30 -0.99 -3.93
CA SER A 120 -5.39 -1.90 -5.08
C SER A 120 -6.82 -2.18 -5.52
N GLN A 121 -7.77 -1.97 -4.62
CA GLN A 121 -9.17 -2.36 -4.79
C GLN A 121 -10.00 -1.26 -5.47
N ARG A 122 -9.59 0.01 -5.31
CA ARG A 122 -10.22 1.14 -6.00
C ARG A 122 -9.43 1.51 -7.26
N LYS A 123 -10.08 1.53 -8.43
CA LYS A 123 -9.44 1.77 -9.74
C LYS A 123 -9.99 2.99 -10.49
N GLY A 124 -10.66 3.88 -9.76
CA GLY A 124 -11.31 5.07 -10.31
C GLY A 124 -12.66 4.75 -10.97
N HIS A 125 -13.18 5.70 -11.75
CA HIS A 125 -14.44 5.54 -12.46
C HIS A 125 -14.38 4.34 -13.40
N MET A 126 -15.38 3.44 -13.32
CA MET A 126 -15.51 2.24 -14.17
C MET A 126 -14.29 1.30 -14.16
N ASP A 127 -13.51 1.30 -13.08
CA ASP A 127 -12.28 0.50 -12.94
C ASP A 127 -11.27 0.68 -14.10
N MET A 128 -11.23 1.87 -14.69
CA MET A 128 -10.42 2.14 -15.87
C MET A 128 -8.91 2.09 -15.60
N ASN A 129 -8.49 2.33 -14.36
CA ASN A 129 -7.07 2.40 -13.97
C ASN A 129 -6.61 1.11 -13.29
N SER A 130 -5.37 1.08 -12.85
CA SER A 130 -4.74 -0.11 -12.23
C SER A 130 -4.64 -0.03 -10.70
N GLY A 131 -5.20 1.02 -10.10
CA GLY A 131 -5.28 1.23 -8.66
C GLY A 131 -5.60 2.67 -8.34
N ASN A 132 -5.43 3.04 -7.08
CA ASN A 132 -5.68 4.40 -6.57
C ASN A 132 -4.58 4.82 -5.57
N ILE A 133 -4.25 6.11 -5.55
CA ILE A 133 -3.49 6.74 -4.47
C ILE A 133 -4.40 7.75 -3.77
N LYS A 134 -4.58 7.58 -2.47
CA LYS A 134 -5.37 8.44 -1.58
C LYS A 134 -4.50 8.99 -0.45
N ASN A 135 -5.04 9.90 0.36
CA ASN A 135 -4.34 10.50 1.50
C ASN A 135 -2.99 11.09 1.07
N ILE A 136 -3.02 11.94 0.04
CA ILE A 136 -1.81 12.55 -0.51
C ILE A 136 -1.14 13.42 0.55
N THR A 137 0.13 13.15 0.87
CA THR A 137 0.92 13.90 1.86
C THR A 137 2.05 14.71 1.24
N ARG A 138 2.36 14.48 -0.04
CA ARG A 138 3.37 15.21 -0.81
C ARG A 138 2.95 15.29 -2.27
N LEU A 139 3.16 16.44 -2.89
CA LEU A 139 3.08 16.62 -4.32
C LEU A 139 4.04 17.73 -4.75
N ASP A 140 5.09 17.37 -5.48
CA ASP A 140 6.06 18.32 -6.04
C ASP A 140 6.27 18.07 -7.53
N LEU A 141 6.73 19.08 -8.27
CA LEU A 141 7.18 18.92 -9.66
C LEU A 141 8.43 18.03 -9.73
N TRP A 142 8.55 17.26 -10.82
CA TRP A 142 9.70 16.42 -11.11
C TRP A 142 10.23 16.64 -12.54
N PRO A 143 11.54 16.84 -12.77
CA PRO A 143 12.55 17.09 -11.73
C PRO A 143 12.22 18.38 -10.95
N PRO A 144 12.75 18.51 -9.71
CA PRO A 144 12.62 19.76 -8.96
C PRO A 144 13.24 20.91 -9.74
N LYS A 145 12.63 22.10 -9.65
CA LYS A 145 13.12 23.33 -10.28
C LYS A 145 14.31 23.91 -9.54
#